data_AF-A0A1B1E5R4-F1
#
_entry.id   AF-A0A1B1E5R4-F1
#
_cell.length_a   1.000
_cell.length_b   1.000
_cell.length_c   1.000
_cell.angle_alpha   90.00
_cell.angle_beta   90.00
_cell.angle_gamma   90.00
#
_symmetry.space_group_name_H-M   'P 1'
#
loop_
_entity.id
_entity.type
_entity.pdbx_description
1 polymer ?
#
loop_
_entity_poly.entity_id
_entity_poly.type
_entity_poly.pdbx_seq_one_letter_code
_entity_poly.pdbx_strand_id
1 'polypeptide(L)'
;MTAIIMFLMLLLLTEKSNTYKISNKRTTLNYMYGSRGINICAPQKKACSSFISNLVNSKKASCLPVGGDRGVNARHTSSNLSNDGGKRRYFKSANRNKLFYNITLRTNDGEKKIQCDEDEYILDACERQNVELPYSCRGGSCSTCAAKLIEGKVDNEDQSYLDEEQLKKKYVLLCTCYPKSDCVIETHKEEELHDM
;
A
#
# COMPACT_ATOMS: atom_id res chain seq x y z
N MET A 1 -7.67 -52.15 10.01
CA MET A 1 -7.86 -51.62 8.65
C MET A 1 -9.00 -50.60 8.55
N THR A 2 -10.07 -50.73 9.34
CA THR A 2 -11.21 -49.78 9.35
C THR A 2 -10.89 -48.40 9.96
N ALA A 3 -9.99 -48.30 10.94
CA ALA A 3 -9.65 -47.03 11.60
C ALA A 3 -8.86 -46.05 10.71
N ILE A 4 -7.99 -46.55 9.82
CA ILE A 4 -7.18 -45.73 8.92
C ILE A 4 -8.06 -45.12 7.81
N ILE A 5 -9.06 -45.87 7.33
CA ILE A 5 -10.01 -45.40 6.32
C ILE A 5 -10.94 -44.32 6.90
N MET A 6 -11.32 -44.41 8.18
CA MET A 6 -12.08 -43.37 8.87
C MET A 6 -11.27 -42.08 9.06
N PHE A 7 -9.97 -42.19 9.35
CA PHE A 7 -9.09 -41.01 9.51
C PHE A 7 -8.80 -40.32 8.17
N LEU A 8 -8.65 -41.08 7.08
CA LEU A 8 -8.51 -40.55 5.71
C LEU A 8 -9.81 -39.90 5.19
N MET A 9 -10.99 -40.45 5.54
CA MET A 9 -12.28 -39.82 5.22
C MET A 9 -12.54 -38.54 6.02
N LEU A 10 -12.03 -38.43 7.25
CA LEU A 10 -12.15 -37.20 8.04
C LEU A 10 -11.28 -36.07 7.47
N LEU A 11 -10.10 -36.39 6.94
CA LEU A 11 -9.21 -35.43 6.25
C LEU A 11 -9.78 -34.94 4.91
N LEU A 12 -10.51 -35.79 4.17
CA LEU A 12 -11.13 -35.39 2.90
C LEU A 12 -12.40 -34.53 3.07
N LEU A 13 -12.98 -34.50 4.28
CA LEU A 13 -14.14 -33.65 4.59
C LEU A 13 -13.76 -32.25 5.09
N THR A 14 -12.53 -32.02 5.54
CA THR A 14 -12.08 -30.69 5.99
C THR A 14 -11.64 -29.75 4.87
N GLU A 15 -11.50 -30.22 3.63
CA GLU A 15 -11.04 -29.37 2.50
C GLU A 15 -12.15 -28.54 1.83
N LYS A 16 -13.44 -28.75 2.13
CA LYS A 16 -14.54 -28.17 1.32
C LYS A 16 -15.26 -26.95 1.88
N SER A 17 -14.83 -26.35 2.98
CA SER A 17 -15.52 -25.18 3.55
C SER A 17 -14.59 -24.04 3.90
N ASN A 18 -14.01 -23.37 2.89
CA ASN A 18 -13.59 -21.98 3.09
C ASN A 18 -13.60 -21.17 1.79
N THR A 19 -14.77 -21.08 1.17
CA THR A 19 -15.08 -20.01 0.22
C THR A 19 -15.96 -18.99 0.92
N TYR A 20 -15.38 -18.11 1.74
CA TYR A 20 -16.11 -16.93 2.21
C TYR A 20 -16.17 -15.92 1.06
N LYS A 21 -17.37 -15.79 0.49
CA LYS A 21 -17.72 -14.72 -0.45
C LYS A 21 -17.57 -13.39 0.28
N ILE A 22 -16.57 -12.59 -0.10
CA ILE A 22 -16.48 -11.20 0.32
C ILE A 22 -17.60 -10.44 -0.40
N SER A 23 -18.71 -10.24 0.33
CA SER A 23 -19.77 -9.32 -0.06
C SER A 23 -19.23 -7.91 -0.02
N ASN A 24 -19.00 -7.33 -1.20
CA ASN A 24 -18.63 -5.93 -1.39
C ASN A 24 -19.80 -5.01 -1.01
N LYS A 25 -20.04 -4.84 0.30
CA LYS A 25 -20.83 -3.73 0.84
C LYS A 25 -19.83 -2.67 1.27
N ARG A 26 -19.73 -1.64 0.44
CA ARG A 26 -18.91 -0.45 0.63
C ARG A 26 -19.41 0.32 1.87
N THR A 27 -18.96 -0.06 3.05
CA THR A 27 -19.14 0.72 4.28
C THR A 27 -18.11 1.84 4.26
N THR A 28 -18.60 3.08 4.15
CA THR A 28 -17.81 4.29 4.28
C THR A 28 -17.36 4.43 5.74
N LEU A 29 -16.18 3.92 6.06
CA LEU A 29 -15.50 4.22 7.32
C LEU A 29 -14.89 5.61 7.20
N ASN A 30 -15.64 6.59 7.75
CA ASN A 30 -15.19 7.96 7.94
C ASN A 30 -14.01 7.96 8.92
N TYR A 31 -12.79 7.96 8.40
CA TYR A 31 -11.63 8.39 9.18
C TYR A 31 -11.56 9.92 9.18
N MET A 32 -11.26 10.43 10.37
CA MET A 32 -11.33 11.80 10.83
C MET A 32 -10.20 12.66 10.23
N TYR A 33 -10.19 12.84 8.91
CA TYR A 33 -9.42 13.89 8.22
C TYR A 33 -10.25 14.49 7.07
N GLY A 34 -10.75 15.70 7.32
CA GLY A 34 -10.95 16.76 6.33
C GLY A 34 -11.68 16.44 5.04
N SER A 35 -13.00 16.58 5.09
CA SER A 35 -13.95 16.60 3.96
C SER A 35 -13.53 17.54 2.82
N ARG A 36 -13.19 16.99 1.66
CA ARG A 36 -13.43 17.66 0.36
C ARG A 36 -14.14 16.68 -0.56
N GLY A 37 -15.47 16.86 -0.63
CA GLY A 37 -16.37 16.02 -1.42
C GLY A 37 -15.99 16.02 -2.89
N ILE A 38 -15.83 14.83 -3.46
CA ILE A 38 -15.73 14.62 -4.90
C ILE A 38 -17.16 14.40 -5.40
N ASN A 39 -17.71 15.44 -6.02
CA ASN A 39 -18.94 15.36 -6.81
C ASN A 39 -18.66 14.45 -8.02
N ILE A 40 -19.24 13.24 -8.02
CA ILE A 40 -19.22 12.36 -9.19
C ILE A 40 -20.28 12.88 -10.16
N CYS A 41 -19.88 13.74 -11.09
CA CYS A 41 -20.70 13.99 -12.28
C CYS A 41 -20.33 12.96 -13.36
N ALA A 42 -21.27 12.05 -13.59
CA ALA A 42 -21.29 11.09 -14.69
C ALA A 42 -21.17 11.78 -16.06
N PRO A 43 -20.69 11.08 -17.10
CA PRO A 43 -20.57 11.64 -18.43
C PRO A 43 -21.95 11.64 -19.09
N GLN A 44 -22.59 12.81 -19.20
CA GLN A 44 -23.78 12.98 -20.02
C GLN A 44 -23.39 13.77 -21.27
N LYS A 45 -23.49 13.06 -22.39
CA LYS A 45 -23.50 13.58 -23.75
C LYS A 45 -24.49 14.76 -23.85
N LYS A 46 -24.14 15.82 -24.59
CA LYS A 46 -24.91 16.34 -25.74
C LYS A 46 -24.56 17.79 -26.08
N ALA A 47 -24.28 17.96 -27.38
CA ALA A 47 -24.69 19.04 -28.28
C ALA A 47 -24.28 20.50 -28.02
N CYS A 48 -23.63 21.05 -29.05
CA CYS A 48 -23.57 22.46 -29.39
C CYS A 48 -24.98 23.08 -29.50
N SER A 49 -25.15 24.32 -29.05
CA SER A 49 -25.56 25.46 -29.89
C SER A 49 -25.86 26.70 -29.05
N SER A 50 -25.49 27.85 -29.62
CA SER A 50 -26.02 29.20 -29.44
C SER A 50 -27.22 29.38 -28.52
N PHE A 51 -27.22 30.40 -27.66
CA PHE A 51 -28.27 31.44 -27.65
C PHE A 51 -27.85 32.62 -26.76
N ILE A 52 -28.11 33.82 -27.30
CA ILE A 52 -27.86 35.16 -26.77
C ILE A 52 -28.80 35.48 -25.60
N SER A 53 -28.31 36.16 -24.56
CA SER A 53 -28.96 37.39 -24.04
C SER A 53 -28.17 38.09 -22.92
N ASN A 54 -27.89 39.36 -23.19
CA ASN A 54 -27.50 40.46 -22.30
C ASN A 54 -28.31 40.55 -20.99
N LEU A 55 -27.68 41.02 -19.91
CA LEU A 55 -27.98 42.31 -19.22
C LEU A 55 -27.05 42.42 -17.98
N VAL A 56 -26.08 43.33 -17.96
CA VAL A 56 -26.12 44.70 -17.37
C VAL A 56 -26.03 44.73 -15.83
N ASN A 57 -24.90 45.29 -15.38
CA ASN A 57 -24.63 46.10 -14.17
C ASN A 57 -25.13 45.56 -12.81
N SER A 58 -24.32 45.53 -11.75
CA SER A 58 -23.65 46.70 -11.18
C SER A 58 -22.94 46.32 -9.86
N LYS A 59 -21.92 47.11 -9.51
CA LYS A 59 -21.35 47.40 -8.17
C LYS A 59 -20.11 46.62 -7.66
N LYS A 60 -18.96 47.25 -7.94
CA LYS A 60 -17.91 47.76 -7.02
C LYS A 60 -17.43 46.88 -5.85
N ALA A 61 -16.14 46.55 -5.88
CA ALA A 61 -15.07 46.90 -4.92
C ALA A 61 -13.84 46.02 -5.28
N SER A 62 -12.56 46.38 -5.19
CA SER A 62 -11.78 47.60 -4.99
C SER A 62 -10.30 47.18 -5.12
N CYS A 63 -9.43 48.12 -5.49
CA CYS A 63 -7.97 48.19 -5.29
C CYS A 63 -7.01 47.13 -5.91
N LEU A 64 -6.36 47.54 -7.02
CA LEU A 64 -4.90 47.65 -7.28
C LEU A 64 -3.98 46.40 -7.17
N PRO A 65 -3.06 46.19 -8.15
CA PRO A 65 -1.85 47.02 -8.18
C PRO A 65 -1.48 47.63 -9.55
N VAL A 66 -0.83 48.79 -9.42
CA VAL A 66 0.22 49.40 -10.28
C VAL A 66 0.99 48.32 -11.05
N GLY A 67 1.17 48.32 -12.37
CA GLY A 67 1.46 49.42 -13.29
C GLY A 67 2.85 49.17 -13.88
N GLY A 68 2.94 48.94 -15.19
CA GLY A 68 4.24 48.91 -15.88
C GLY A 68 4.34 48.04 -17.14
N ASP A 69 3.51 48.27 -18.15
CA ASP A 69 3.85 47.87 -19.51
C ASP A 69 5.04 48.70 -20.01
N ARG A 70 6.10 48.04 -20.49
CA ARG A 70 7.00 48.54 -21.53
C ARG A 70 7.74 47.36 -22.15
N GLY A 71 7.29 46.93 -23.32
CA GLY A 71 8.05 46.02 -24.18
C GLY A 71 9.16 46.77 -24.93
N VAL A 72 10.31 46.11 -25.15
CA VAL A 72 11.22 46.36 -26.28
C VAL A 72 11.92 45.05 -26.70
N ASN A 73 11.97 44.89 -28.02
CA ASN A 73 12.56 43.87 -28.90
C ASN A 73 13.79 43.03 -28.51
N ALA A 74 13.70 41.78 -28.94
CA ALA A 74 14.68 40.94 -29.65
C ALA A 74 16.17 41.12 -29.34
N ARG A 75 16.80 40.05 -28.84
CA ARG A 75 18.15 39.63 -29.26
C ARG A 75 18.33 38.14 -28.99
N HIS A 76 18.67 37.39 -30.04
CA HIS A 76 19.27 36.07 -29.94
C HIS A 76 20.57 36.17 -29.13
N THR A 77 20.65 35.45 -28.01
CA THR A 77 21.90 34.89 -27.49
C THR A 77 21.56 33.70 -26.60
N SER A 78 21.99 32.53 -27.03
CA SER A 78 22.07 31.30 -26.25
C SER A 78 22.95 31.48 -25.02
N SER A 79 22.41 31.24 -23.82
CA SER A 79 23.20 30.83 -22.65
C SER A 79 22.30 30.42 -21.46
N ASN A 80 22.26 29.11 -21.22
CA ASN A 80 22.33 28.40 -19.94
C ASN A 80 21.47 28.76 -18.71
N LEU A 81 20.98 27.66 -18.11
CA LEU A 81 20.52 27.41 -16.74
C LEU A 81 19.16 28.03 -16.37
N SER A 82 18.16 27.25 -15.97
CA SER A 82 18.26 26.37 -14.79
C SER A 82 17.23 25.23 -14.84
N ASN A 83 17.69 24.07 -14.38
CA ASN A 83 16.90 22.87 -14.11
C ASN A 83 15.78 23.18 -13.12
N ASP A 84 14.54 23.31 -13.60
CA ASP A 84 13.39 23.17 -12.73
C ASP A 84 12.99 21.69 -12.74
N GLY A 85 13.53 20.98 -11.75
CA GLY A 85 13.28 19.57 -11.49
C GLY A 85 11.83 19.35 -11.11
N GLY A 86 10.95 19.32 -12.11
CA GLY A 86 9.57 18.88 -11.97
C GLY A 86 9.57 17.48 -11.37
N LYS A 87 9.32 17.39 -10.06
CA LYS A 87 9.05 16.13 -9.35
C LYS A 87 7.93 15.45 -10.12
N ARG A 88 8.28 14.46 -10.95
CA ARG A 88 7.32 13.62 -11.66
C ARG A 88 6.43 13.03 -10.58
N ARG A 89 5.20 13.55 -10.46
CA ARG A 89 4.14 12.90 -9.69
C ARG A 89 4.01 11.51 -10.29
N TYR A 90 4.58 10.52 -9.60
CA TYR A 90 4.46 9.13 -9.99
C TYR A 90 3.00 8.74 -9.79
N PHE A 91 2.18 9.05 -10.80
CA PHE A 91 0.86 8.45 -10.95
C PHE A 91 1.11 6.98 -11.32
N LYS A 92 1.27 6.12 -10.31
CA LYS A 92 1.34 4.66 -10.51
C LYS A 92 0.04 4.26 -11.22
N SER A 93 0.18 3.89 -12.49
CA SER A 93 -0.92 3.55 -13.40
C SER A 93 -1.89 2.56 -12.75
N ALA A 94 -3.18 2.87 -12.77
CA ALA A 94 -4.22 2.25 -11.95
C ALA A 94 -4.76 0.91 -12.50
N ASN A 95 -3.92 0.09 -13.14
CA ASN A 95 -4.35 -1.23 -13.60
C ASN A 95 -3.21 -2.24 -13.67
N ARG A 96 -2.78 -2.72 -12.49
CA ARG A 96 -2.02 -3.96 -12.37
C ARG A 96 -2.96 -4.99 -11.73
N ASN A 97 -2.98 -6.21 -12.26
CA ASN A 97 -3.63 -7.34 -11.60
C ASN A 97 -2.91 -7.53 -10.26
N LYS A 98 -3.56 -7.09 -9.18
CA LYS A 98 -3.02 -7.09 -7.83
C LYS A 98 -2.94 -8.54 -7.35
N LEU A 99 -1.73 -9.05 -7.14
CA LEU A 99 -1.51 -10.41 -6.67
C LEU A 99 -1.60 -10.45 -5.14
N PHE A 100 -2.31 -11.45 -4.64
CA PHE A 100 -2.45 -11.69 -3.21
C PHE A 100 -1.76 -13.00 -2.86
N TYR A 101 -1.03 -13.00 -1.76
CA TYR A 101 -0.37 -14.18 -1.20
C TYR A 101 -0.95 -14.56 0.15
N ASN A 102 -0.96 -15.86 0.43
CA ASN A 102 -1.36 -16.40 1.72
C ASN A 102 -0.12 -16.52 2.61
N ILE A 103 -0.14 -15.81 3.73
CA ILE A 103 0.96 -15.84 4.70
C ILE A 103 0.46 -16.55 5.96
N THR A 104 1.21 -17.58 6.34
CA THR A 104 0.98 -18.33 7.58
C THR A 104 1.98 -17.85 8.62
N LEU A 105 1.48 -17.22 9.69
CA LEU A 105 2.25 -16.67 10.79
C LEU A 105 2.20 -17.63 11.97
N ARG A 106 3.37 -18.14 12.38
CA ARG A 106 3.53 -18.87 13.64
C ARG A 106 3.88 -17.85 14.72
N THR A 107 2.91 -17.58 15.58
CA THR A 107 3.06 -16.69 16.75
C THR A 107 3.11 -17.52 18.02
N ASN A 108 3.49 -16.89 19.14
CA ASN A 108 3.48 -17.55 20.46
C ASN A 108 2.05 -17.97 20.88
N ASP A 109 1.04 -17.27 20.39
CA ASP A 109 -0.38 -17.54 20.66
C ASP A 109 -1.01 -18.57 19.70
N GLY A 110 -0.22 -19.10 18.75
CA GLY A 110 -0.66 -20.08 17.75
C GLY A 110 -0.43 -19.67 16.29
N GLU A 111 -0.91 -20.51 15.38
CA GLU A 111 -0.80 -20.28 13.94
C GLU A 111 -1.98 -19.43 13.42
N LYS A 112 -1.66 -18.34 12.72
CA LYS A 112 -2.63 -17.42 12.11
C LYS A 112 -2.38 -17.33 10.61
N LYS A 113 -3.44 -17.34 9.81
CA LYS A 113 -3.35 -17.21 8.35
C LYS A 113 -3.94 -15.88 7.92
N ILE A 114 -3.18 -15.15 7.12
CA ILE A 114 -3.57 -13.83 6.62
C ILE A 114 -3.36 -13.74 5.11
N GLN A 115 -4.12 -12.87 4.47
CA GLN A 115 -3.95 -12.54 3.06
C GLN A 115 -3.22 -11.20 2.89
N CYS A 116 -2.13 -11.18 2.12
CA CYS A 116 -1.30 -10.00 1.94
C CYS A 116 -1.12 -9.64 0.46
N ASP A 117 -1.24 -8.35 0.21
CA ASP A 117 -0.45 -7.56 -0.73
C ASP A 117 0.84 -8.07 -1.37
N GLU A 118 1.00 -8.21 -2.69
CA GLU A 118 2.35 -8.08 -3.27
C GLU A 118 2.92 -6.65 -3.14
N ASP A 119 2.05 -5.64 -3.12
CA ASP A 119 2.38 -4.20 -3.01
C ASP A 119 2.15 -3.62 -1.59
N GLU A 120 1.86 -4.45 -0.57
CA GLU A 120 1.60 -4.04 0.83
C GLU A 120 2.63 -4.71 1.75
N TYR A 121 3.04 -4.02 2.82
CA TYR A 121 3.92 -4.62 3.81
C TYR A 121 3.18 -5.69 4.60
N ILE A 122 3.89 -6.77 4.96
CA ILE A 122 3.30 -7.89 5.71
C ILE A 122 2.71 -7.40 7.04
N LEU A 123 3.41 -6.53 7.76
CA LEU A 123 2.93 -5.97 9.03
C LEU A 123 1.58 -5.23 8.88
N ASP A 124 1.42 -4.40 7.84
CA ASP A 124 0.18 -3.65 7.61
C ASP A 124 -0.98 -4.60 7.28
N ALA A 125 -0.71 -5.66 6.51
CA ALA A 125 -1.69 -6.69 6.20
C ALA A 125 -2.10 -7.50 7.45
N CYS A 126 -1.20 -7.70 8.41
CA CYS A 126 -1.49 -8.33 9.71
C CYS A 126 -2.45 -7.47 10.52
N GLU A 127 -2.15 -6.17 10.66
CA GLU A 127 -2.96 -5.24 11.45
C GLU A 127 -4.36 -5.07 10.87
N ARG A 128 -4.48 -4.99 9.54
CA ARG A 128 -5.78 -4.96 8.85
C ARG A 128 -6.64 -6.18 9.15
N GLN A 129 -6.03 -7.30 9.51
CA GLN A 129 -6.69 -8.55 9.87
C GLN A 129 -6.74 -8.79 11.40
N ASN A 130 -6.39 -7.78 12.21
CA ASN A 130 -6.33 -7.85 13.66
C ASN A 130 -5.36 -8.93 14.18
N VAL A 131 -4.26 -9.15 13.47
CA VAL A 131 -3.14 -9.96 13.94
C VAL A 131 -2.08 -9.03 14.52
N GLU A 132 -1.98 -9.03 15.84
CA GLU A 132 -0.97 -8.24 16.56
C GLU A 132 0.41 -8.89 16.41
N LEU A 133 1.39 -8.06 16.07
CA LEU A 133 2.79 -8.41 15.96
C LEU A 133 3.64 -7.35 16.67
N PRO A 134 4.84 -7.69 17.17
CA PRO A 134 5.72 -6.72 17.80
C PRO A 134 6.31 -5.79 16.74
N TYR A 135 6.19 -4.48 16.96
CA TYR A 135 6.80 -3.45 16.12
C TYR A 135 7.13 -2.20 16.95
N SER A 136 8.06 -1.38 16.45
CA SER A 136 8.42 -0.10 17.06
C SER A 136 8.66 0.97 15.99
N CYS A 137 9.79 0.92 15.30
CA CYS A 137 10.21 1.97 14.36
C CYS A 137 9.40 2.02 13.04
N ARG A 138 8.85 0.88 12.59
CA ARG A 138 8.17 0.71 11.30
C ARG A 138 8.93 1.22 10.07
N GLY A 139 10.25 1.29 10.15
CA GLY A 139 11.11 1.82 9.08
C GLY A 139 12.31 0.93 8.75
N GLY A 140 12.29 -0.35 9.16
CA GLY A 140 13.37 -1.30 8.85
C GLY A 140 14.70 -1.03 9.55
N SER A 141 14.71 -0.15 10.57
CA SER A 141 15.92 0.28 11.30
C SER A 141 16.06 -0.31 12.70
N CYS A 142 15.15 -1.20 13.11
CA CYS A 142 15.09 -1.80 14.43
C CYS A 142 14.78 -3.31 14.34
N SER A 143 15.15 -4.06 15.38
CA SER A 143 14.98 -5.52 15.48
C SER A 143 13.60 -5.99 15.96
N THR A 144 12.75 -5.10 16.46
CA THR A 144 11.50 -5.48 17.17
C THR A 144 10.55 -6.33 16.33
N CYS A 145 10.52 -6.08 15.01
CA CYS A 145 9.68 -6.83 14.07
C CYS A 145 10.43 -7.99 13.39
N ALA A 146 11.51 -8.47 14.00
CA ALA A 146 12.29 -9.58 13.48
C ALA A 146 11.48 -10.89 13.47
N ALA A 147 11.55 -11.54 12.33
CA ALA A 147 10.89 -12.80 12.06
C ALA A 147 11.82 -13.69 11.23
N LYS A 148 11.49 -14.99 11.18
CA LYS A 148 12.25 -15.98 10.43
C LYS A 148 11.39 -16.60 9.35
N LEU A 149 11.86 -16.53 8.11
CA LEU A 149 11.19 -17.14 6.97
C LEU A 149 11.48 -18.65 6.97
N ILE A 150 10.44 -19.46 7.14
CA ILE A 150 10.57 -20.92 7.07
C ILE A 150 10.52 -21.34 5.60
N GLU A 151 9.46 -20.91 4.92
CA GLU A 151 9.11 -21.29 3.56
C GLU A 151 8.59 -20.09 2.76
N GLY A 152 8.81 -20.12 1.45
CA GLY A 152 8.39 -19.09 0.51
C GLY A 152 9.51 -18.12 0.13
N LYS A 153 9.11 -17.01 -0.50
CA LYS A 153 9.99 -15.94 -0.96
C LYS A 153 9.41 -14.60 -0.55
N VAL A 154 10.28 -13.78 0.01
CA VAL A 154 9.96 -12.41 0.39
C VAL A 154 11.06 -11.48 -0.10
N ASP A 155 10.69 -10.23 -0.24
CA ASP A 155 11.53 -9.13 -0.65
C ASP A 155 11.65 -8.17 0.53
N ASN A 156 12.86 -8.06 1.05
CA ASN A 156 13.18 -7.30 2.26
C ASN A 156 14.35 -6.35 1.98
N GLU A 157 14.42 -5.80 0.77
CA GLU A 157 15.50 -4.86 0.36
C GLU A 157 15.39 -3.51 1.08
N ASP A 158 14.20 -3.12 1.53
CA ASP A 158 13.94 -1.84 2.23
C ASP A 158 14.47 -1.80 3.68
N GLN A 159 14.97 -2.92 4.19
CA GLN A 159 15.52 -3.03 5.54
C GLN A 159 16.96 -2.48 5.63
N SER A 160 17.39 -2.01 6.80
CA SER A 160 18.75 -1.49 7.01
C SER A 160 19.44 -1.99 8.28
N TYR A 161 18.83 -2.92 9.02
CA TYR A 161 19.32 -3.39 10.32
C TYR A 161 20.03 -4.74 10.25
N LEU A 162 19.56 -5.67 9.41
CA LEU A 162 20.09 -7.02 9.29
C LEU A 162 21.31 -7.07 8.37
N ASP A 163 22.33 -7.80 8.82
CA ASP A 163 23.52 -8.12 8.03
C ASP A 163 23.28 -9.28 7.05
N GLU A 164 24.15 -9.43 6.06
CA GLU A 164 24.03 -10.49 5.04
C GLU A 164 24.01 -11.90 5.63
N GLU A 165 24.73 -12.15 6.74
CA GLU A 165 24.73 -13.45 7.40
C GLU A 165 23.38 -13.78 8.04
N GLN A 166 22.73 -12.78 8.64
CA GLN A 166 21.40 -12.92 9.22
C GLN A 166 20.35 -13.13 8.12
N LEU A 167 20.46 -12.41 7.00
CA LEU A 167 19.61 -12.64 5.82
C LEU A 167 19.79 -14.06 5.26
N LYS A 168 21.03 -14.58 5.20
CA LYS A 168 21.31 -15.98 4.79
C LYS A 168 20.69 -17.00 5.74
N LYS A 169 20.63 -16.70 7.03
CA LYS A 169 19.90 -17.50 8.04
C LYS A 169 18.38 -17.32 7.98
N LYS A 170 17.86 -16.60 6.97
CA LYS A 170 16.45 -16.34 6.69
C LYS A 170 15.75 -15.44 7.71
N TYR A 171 16.48 -14.54 8.36
CA TYR A 171 15.85 -13.48 9.16
C TYR A 171 15.33 -12.37 8.26
N VAL A 172 14.15 -11.85 8.60
CA VAL A 172 13.44 -10.82 7.84
C VAL A 172 12.75 -9.85 8.79
N LEU A 173 12.55 -8.61 8.35
CA LEU A 173 11.85 -7.57 9.12
C LEU A 173 10.46 -7.34 8.54
N LEU A 174 9.42 -7.68 9.29
CA LEU A 174 8.05 -7.69 8.75
C LEU A 174 7.49 -6.31 8.40
N CYS A 175 8.05 -5.24 8.98
CA CYS A 175 7.57 -3.89 8.77
C CYS A 175 7.94 -3.28 7.41
N THR A 176 8.96 -3.83 6.74
CA THR A 176 9.48 -3.35 5.44
C THR A 176 9.63 -4.48 4.44
N CYS A 177 8.82 -5.54 4.60
CA CYS A 177 8.94 -6.76 3.83
C CYS A 177 7.69 -6.98 2.97
N TYR A 178 7.92 -7.29 1.70
CA TYR A 178 6.90 -7.62 0.71
C TYR A 178 6.90 -9.12 0.42
N PRO A 179 5.74 -9.79 0.42
CA PRO A 179 5.66 -11.18 -0.02
C PRO A 179 5.79 -11.27 -1.55
N LYS A 180 6.54 -12.27 -2.03
CA LYS A 180 6.63 -12.62 -3.47
C LYS A 180 6.06 -14.01 -3.77
N SER A 181 5.65 -14.74 -2.75
CA SER A 181 4.93 -16.01 -2.83
C SER A 181 4.13 -16.23 -1.56
N ASP A 182 3.36 -17.32 -1.53
CA ASP A 182 2.84 -17.85 -0.27
C ASP A 182 4.01 -18.21 0.65
N CYS A 183 3.91 -17.82 1.92
CA CYS A 183 5.02 -17.88 2.87
C CYS A 183 4.58 -18.41 4.23
N VAL A 184 5.49 -19.10 4.91
CA VAL A 184 5.36 -19.49 6.32
C VAL A 184 6.43 -18.77 7.11
N ILE A 185 6.01 -17.95 8.07
CA ILE A 185 6.89 -17.07 8.83
C ILE A 185 6.72 -17.32 10.32
N GLU A 186 7.83 -17.53 11.01
CA GLU A 186 7.90 -17.51 12.47
C GLU A 186 8.14 -16.10 12.97
N THR A 187 7.22 -15.61 13.80
CA THR A 187 7.25 -14.25 14.35
C THR A 187 7.93 -14.24 15.73
N HIS A 188 8.18 -13.06 16.30
CA HIS A 188 8.78 -12.89 17.63
C HIS A 188 10.19 -13.50 17.74
N LYS A 189 11.01 -13.36 16.68
CA LYS A 189 12.37 -13.93 16.63
C LYS A 189 13.45 -12.91 16.93
N GLU A 190 13.11 -11.84 17.65
CA GLU A 190 14.06 -10.80 18.07
C GLU A 190 15.11 -11.34 19.04
N GLU A 191 14.70 -12.09 20.07
CA GLU A 191 15.65 -12.68 21.04
C GLU A 191 16.60 -13.68 20.35
N GLU A 192 16.06 -14.56 19.49
CA GLU A 192 16.86 -15.51 18.70
C GLU A 192 17.86 -14.80 17.76
N LEU A 193 17.53 -13.59 17.29
CA LEU A 193 18.42 -12.78 16.47
C LEU A 193 19.58 -12.18 17.27
N HIS A 194 19.33 -11.78 18.52
CA HIS A 194 20.31 -11.13 19.39
C HIS A 194 21.32 -12.13 19.99
N ASP A 195 20.93 -13.39 20.17
CA ASP A 195 21.77 -14.43 20.80
C ASP A 195 22.74 -15.13 19.81
N MET A 196 22.81 -14.69 18.55
CA MET A 196 23.65 -15.29 17.49
C MET A 196 25.01 -14.62 17.32
#